data_AF-A0A821KF07-F1
#
_entry.id   AF-A0A821KF07-F1
#
_cell.length_a   1.000
_cell.length_b   1.000
_cell.length_c   1.000
_cell.angle_alpha   90.00
_cell.angle_beta   90.00
_cell.angle_gamma   90.00
#
_symmetry.space_group_name_H-M   'P 1'
#
loop_
_entity.id
_entity.type
_entity.pdbx_description
1 polymer ?
#
loop_
_entity_poly.entity_id
_entity_poly.type
_entity_poly.pdbx_seq_one_letter_code
_entity_poly.pdbx_strand_id
1 'polypeptide(L)'
;YNIYKDELLDQIASIDKYEEIQSYKPAYCDFIDDRIEECQNLLKWINIENDLRVNILLKSKLRTGVAALIDYQYKIDKYTRIIHYFCVYHERRILDDPIEAREHCKPIPNDLLATHFISAVSFGIDIVIVLQIPDDDDQIVERIDIVLKKIQSQWKNSNDIFRSIENDINFLEKITLTKIYSNLIRLTKMTSFIEIYQFINRNKQNINEYCPIEYILQPIEWLYPDTVSLYPSYLSFDEIYIDKLEKHLIEILNFYKQIPDLLEYYSNQILPDYLEKLLVDIKNEWNSLQI
;
A
#
# COMPACT_ATOMS: atom_id res chain seq x y z
N TYR A 1 -7.06 -2.59 28.91
CA TYR A 1 -7.59 -1.95 27.69
C TYR A 1 -7.23 -2.90 26.56
N ASN A 2 -8.15 -3.78 26.18
CA ASN A 2 -7.86 -4.87 25.23
C ASN A 2 -8.21 -4.39 23.83
N ILE A 3 -7.15 -4.08 23.09
CA ILE A 3 -7.15 -3.51 21.75
C ILE A 3 -7.17 -4.72 20.84
N TYR A 4 -8.33 -5.03 20.26
CA TYR A 4 -8.44 -6.06 19.22
C TYR A 4 -7.41 -5.76 18.13
N LYS A 5 -6.30 -6.47 18.21
CA LYS A 5 -5.21 -6.44 17.25
C LYS A 5 -5.08 -7.86 16.73
N ASP A 6 -5.20 -8.01 15.42
CA ASP A 6 -4.71 -9.19 14.70
C ASP A 6 -3.18 -9.22 14.71
N GLU A 7 -2.55 -9.22 15.88
CA GLU A 7 -1.12 -9.40 16.00
C GLU A 7 -0.79 -10.84 15.59
N LEU A 8 0.25 -11.03 14.77
CA LEU A 8 0.89 -12.34 14.69
C LEU A 8 1.39 -12.64 16.10
N LEU A 9 0.68 -13.52 16.81
CA LEU A 9 0.87 -13.74 18.25
C LEU A 9 2.22 -14.40 18.56
N ASP A 10 2.87 -15.02 17.57
CA ASP A 10 4.17 -15.68 17.71
C ASP A 10 5.08 -15.50 16.48
N GLN A 11 6.39 -15.70 16.69
CA GLN A 11 7.30 -16.02 15.58
C GLN A 11 6.70 -17.20 14.82
N ILE A 12 6.57 -17.09 13.49
CA ILE A 12 6.04 -18.13 12.59
C ILE A 12 6.54 -19.49 13.07
N ALA A 13 5.68 -20.25 13.75
CA ALA A 13 6.01 -21.59 14.16
C ALA A 13 6.28 -22.35 12.86
N SER A 14 7.53 -22.78 12.68
CA SER A 14 7.95 -23.50 11.49
C SER A 14 7.03 -24.72 11.31
N ILE A 15 6.28 -24.73 10.22
CA ILE A 15 5.55 -25.92 9.76
C ILE A 15 6.60 -26.85 9.19
N ASP A 16 6.67 -28.09 9.68
CA ASP A 16 7.70 -29.06 9.30
C ASP A 16 7.48 -29.64 7.88
N LYS A 17 6.26 -29.51 7.33
CA LYS A 17 5.91 -30.00 6.00
C LYS A 17 4.85 -29.11 5.33
N TYR A 18 5.18 -28.58 4.16
CA TYR A 18 4.28 -27.79 3.32
C TYR A 18 4.37 -28.28 1.87
N GLU A 19 3.33 -28.05 1.10
CA GLU A 19 3.36 -28.24 -0.35
C GLU A 19 3.76 -26.92 -1.01
N GLU A 20 4.74 -26.98 -1.91
CA GLU A 20 5.09 -25.86 -2.76
C GLU A 20 4.42 -26.06 -4.12
N ILE A 21 3.47 -25.19 -4.43
CA ILE A 21 2.74 -25.21 -5.69
C ILE A 21 3.20 -24.03 -6.52
N GLN A 22 3.62 -24.31 -7.76
CA GLN A 22 3.79 -23.25 -8.75
C GLN A 22 2.39 -22.74 -9.14
N SER A 23 1.95 -21.71 -8.43
CA SER A 23 0.73 -20.97 -8.74
C SER A 23 1.09 -19.81 -9.67
N TYR A 24 1.08 -20.07 -10.98
CA TYR A 24 1.20 -19.01 -11.98
C TYR A 24 -0.15 -18.28 -12.10
N LYS A 25 -0.45 -17.36 -11.19
CA LYS A 25 -1.47 -16.34 -11.48
C LYS A 25 -0.87 -15.39 -12.52
N PRO A 26 -1.62 -15.02 -13.59
CA PRO A 26 -1.14 -14.03 -14.56
C PRO A 26 -0.74 -12.74 -13.85
N ALA A 27 0.36 -12.13 -14.29
CA ALA A 27 0.75 -10.82 -13.78
C ALA A 27 -0.34 -9.79 -14.10
N TYR A 28 -0.71 -9.03 -13.08
CA TYR A 28 -1.64 -7.92 -13.15
C TYR A 28 -0.83 -6.61 -13.16
N CYS A 29 -1.30 -5.64 -13.94
CA CYS A 29 -0.67 -4.33 -13.99
C CYS A 29 -1.73 -3.25 -14.27
N ASP A 30 -2.27 -2.59 -13.27
CA ASP A 30 -3.27 -1.54 -13.50
C ASP A 30 -2.67 -0.14 -13.48
N PHE A 31 -3.36 0.76 -14.16
CA PHE A 31 -2.88 2.09 -14.50
C PHE A 31 -4.04 3.08 -14.34
N ILE A 32 -3.84 4.07 -13.48
CA ILE A 32 -4.73 5.23 -13.36
C ILE A 32 -4.06 6.42 -14.04
N ASP A 33 -4.74 6.94 -15.08
CA ASP A 33 -4.62 8.33 -15.50
C ASP A 33 -5.81 9.11 -14.90
N ASP A 34 -5.54 10.25 -14.28
CA ASP A 34 -6.45 10.91 -13.33
C ASP A 34 -7.68 11.57 -14.01
N ARG A 35 -8.61 10.72 -14.48
CA ARG A 35 -9.92 11.12 -14.99
C ARG A 35 -11.07 10.56 -14.16
N ILE A 36 -10.79 9.99 -13.00
CA ILE A 36 -11.77 9.23 -12.25
C ILE A 36 -11.85 9.73 -10.81
N GLU A 37 -13.04 10.20 -10.40
CA GLU A 37 -13.42 10.50 -9.01
C GLU A 37 -13.22 9.30 -8.05
N GLU A 38 -12.90 8.12 -8.58
CA GLU A 38 -12.67 6.85 -7.88
C GLU A 38 -11.38 6.79 -7.04
N CYS A 39 -10.46 7.75 -7.16
CA CYS A 39 -9.22 7.75 -6.36
C CYS A 39 -9.39 8.09 -4.86
N GLN A 40 -10.61 8.27 -4.35
CA GLN A 40 -10.83 8.61 -2.94
C GLN A 40 -10.34 7.52 -1.98
N ASN A 41 -10.42 6.23 -2.37
CA ASN A 41 -9.91 5.12 -1.57
C ASN A 41 -8.86 4.30 -2.33
N LEU A 42 -7.60 4.76 -2.26
CA LEU A 42 -6.45 4.09 -2.86
C LEU A 42 -6.28 2.64 -2.40
N LEU A 43 -6.69 2.30 -1.17
CA LEU A 43 -6.61 0.93 -0.64
C LEU A 43 -7.65 0.01 -1.30
N LYS A 44 -8.84 0.54 -1.60
CA LYS A 44 -9.90 -0.20 -2.33
C LYS A 44 -9.46 -0.44 -3.78
N TRP A 45 -8.77 0.53 -4.39
CA TRP A 45 -8.25 0.38 -5.75
C TRP A 45 -7.19 -0.73 -5.91
N ILE A 46 -6.26 -0.86 -4.96
CA ILE A 46 -5.28 -1.98 -4.95
C ILE A 46 -5.85 -3.31 -4.41
N ASN A 47 -7.18 -3.43 -4.35
CA ASN A 47 -7.91 -4.63 -3.96
C ASN A 47 -7.54 -5.17 -2.55
N ILE A 48 -7.25 -4.28 -1.59
CA ILE A 48 -7.14 -4.71 -0.18
C ILE A 48 -8.54 -5.04 0.34
N GLU A 49 -8.70 -6.17 1.02
CA GLU A 49 -9.97 -6.63 1.56
C GLU A 49 -10.62 -5.64 2.54
N ASN A 50 -11.96 -5.60 2.54
CA ASN A 50 -12.77 -4.64 3.28
C ASN A 50 -12.37 -4.50 4.76
N ASP A 51 -12.29 -5.62 5.48
CA ASP A 51 -11.97 -5.63 6.91
C ASP A 51 -10.52 -5.18 7.18
N LEU A 52 -9.58 -5.55 6.29
CA LEU A 52 -8.18 -5.12 6.37
C LEU A 52 -8.04 -3.61 6.09
N ARG A 53 -8.79 -3.05 5.13
CA ARG A 53 -8.78 -1.61 4.85
C ARG A 53 -9.21 -0.80 6.07
N VAL A 54 -10.32 -1.20 6.72
CA VAL A 54 -10.79 -0.54 7.95
C VAL A 54 -9.71 -0.57 9.03
N ASN A 55 -9.07 -1.73 9.25
CA ASN A 55 -7.99 -1.87 10.20
C ASN A 55 -6.79 -0.94 9.91
N ILE A 56 -6.38 -0.84 8.64
CA ILE A 56 -5.30 0.06 8.20
C ILE A 56 -5.68 1.54 8.47
N LEU A 57 -6.92 1.92 8.15
CA LEU A 57 -7.42 3.28 8.34
C LEU A 57 -7.48 3.67 9.82
N LEU A 58 -7.94 2.76 10.68
CA LEU A 58 -8.00 2.93 12.14
C LEU A 58 -6.62 2.95 12.83
N LYS A 59 -5.52 2.71 12.09
CA LYS A 59 -4.16 2.56 12.63
C LYS A 59 -4.04 1.43 13.66
N SER A 60 -4.89 0.40 13.57
CA SER A 60 -4.75 -0.82 14.39
C SER A 60 -3.53 -1.65 13.96
N LYS A 61 -2.97 -1.36 12.77
CA LYS A 61 -1.78 -1.99 12.18
C LYS A 61 -0.76 -0.96 11.67
N LEU A 62 0.50 -1.40 11.57
CA LEU A 62 1.57 -0.63 10.93
C LEU A 62 1.27 -0.51 9.43
N ARG A 63 1.33 0.71 8.89
CA ARG A 63 1.14 0.98 7.47
C ARG A 63 2.45 0.69 6.75
N THR A 64 2.61 -0.53 6.24
CA THR A 64 3.83 -0.99 5.54
C THR A 64 3.51 -1.55 4.16
N GLY A 65 4.55 -1.74 3.35
CA GLY A 65 4.39 -2.29 2.01
C GLY A 65 3.51 -1.40 1.13
N VAL A 66 2.65 -2.01 0.32
CA VAL A 66 1.69 -1.29 -0.54
C VAL A 66 0.62 -0.53 0.26
N ALA A 67 0.27 -1.00 1.46
CA ALA A 67 -0.73 -0.34 2.31
C ALA A 67 -0.28 1.04 2.80
N ALA A 68 1.03 1.32 2.81
CA ALA A 68 1.56 2.64 3.13
C ALA A 68 1.22 3.72 2.07
N LEU A 69 0.64 3.32 0.93
CA LEU A 69 0.07 4.23 -0.07
C LEU A 69 -0.93 5.22 0.53
N ILE A 70 -1.66 4.83 1.57
CA ILE A 70 -2.61 5.73 2.27
C ILE A 70 -1.90 6.93 2.91
N ASP A 71 -0.58 6.87 3.13
CA ASP A 71 0.22 7.96 3.68
C ASP A 71 0.85 8.84 2.59
N TYR A 72 0.51 8.64 1.30
CA TYR A 72 0.95 9.52 0.23
C TYR A 72 0.51 10.97 0.52
N GLN A 73 1.48 11.87 0.55
CA GLN A 73 1.32 13.25 1.04
C GLN A 73 1.02 14.27 -0.05
N TYR A 74 1.34 13.95 -1.31
CA TYR A 74 1.15 14.89 -2.41
C TYR A 74 -0.28 14.81 -2.94
N LYS A 75 -0.73 15.93 -3.52
CA LYS A 75 -2.01 16.00 -4.22
C LYS A 75 -2.01 15.02 -5.40
N ILE A 76 -3.12 14.31 -5.56
CA ILE A 76 -3.40 13.52 -6.77
C ILE A 76 -4.22 14.42 -7.69
N ASP A 77 -3.73 14.63 -8.90
CA ASP A 77 -4.34 15.48 -9.92
C ASP A 77 -4.06 14.98 -11.34
N LYS A 78 -4.50 15.74 -12.36
CA LYS A 78 -4.39 15.39 -13.78
C LYS A 78 -2.97 15.10 -14.26
N TYR A 79 -1.95 15.42 -13.48
CA TYR A 79 -0.53 15.17 -13.76
C TYR A 79 0.06 14.03 -12.91
N THR A 80 -0.77 13.38 -12.08
CA THR A 80 -0.41 12.20 -11.31
C THR A 80 -0.77 10.94 -12.09
N ARG A 81 0.11 9.94 -12.09
CA ARG A 81 -0.17 8.58 -12.58
C ARG A 81 0.11 7.56 -11.51
N ILE A 82 -0.76 6.56 -11.39
CA ILE A 82 -0.59 5.48 -10.43
C ILE A 82 -0.54 4.15 -11.19
N ILE A 83 0.53 3.38 -10.99
CA ILE A 83 0.71 2.06 -11.58
C ILE A 83 0.74 1.04 -10.45
N HIS A 84 -0.08 0.01 -10.53
CA HIS A 84 -0.05 -1.13 -9.61
C HIS A 84 0.34 -2.37 -10.37
N TYR A 85 1.52 -2.92 -10.08
CA TYR A 85 1.98 -4.19 -10.63
C TYR A 85 1.94 -5.26 -9.55
N PHE A 86 1.27 -6.36 -9.85
CA PHE A 86 1.08 -7.49 -8.94
C PHE A 86 1.35 -8.79 -9.69
N CYS A 87 2.25 -9.62 -9.17
CA CYS A 87 2.58 -10.92 -9.75
C CYS A 87 2.78 -11.94 -8.64
N VAL A 88 2.03 -13.04 -8.71
CA VAL A 88 2.24 -14.23 -7.89
C VAL A 88 3.03 -15.24 -8.70
N TYR A 89 4.05 -15.83 -8.09
CA TYR A 89 4.88 -16.84 -8.74
C TYR A 89 4.67 -18.23 -8.16
N HIS A 90 4.73 -18.34 -6.84
CA HIS A 90 4.52 -19.61 -6.14
C HIS A 90 3.72 -19.39 -4.87
N GLU A 91 3.14 -20.47 -4.40
CA GLU A 91 2.39 -20.53 -3.16
C GLU A 91 2.92 -21.70 -2.34
N ARG A 92 3.03 -21.48 -1.03
CA ARG A 92 3.27 -22.54 -0.06
C ARG A 92 2.01 -22.72 0.75
N ARG A 93 1.44 -23.92 0.74
CA ARG A 93 0.20 -24.23 1.45
C ARG A 93 0.35 -25.46 2.34
N ILE A 94 -0.47 -25.52 3.38
CA ILE A 94 -0.67 -26.74 4.15
C ILE A 94 -1.53 -27.70 3.33
N LEU A 95 -1.47 -28.98 3.68
CA LEU A 95 -2.28 -30.04 3.09
C LEU A 95 -3.78 -29.77 3.27
N ASP A 96 -4.57 -30.18 2.28
CA ASP A 96 -6.02 -29.94 2.23
C ASP A 96 -6.83 -30.89 3.13
N ASP A 97 -6.20 -31.94 3.67
CA ASP A 97 -6.83 -32.81 4.66
C ASP A 97 -6.59 -32.27 6.09
N PRO A 98 -7.64 -32.00 6.87
CA PRO A 98 -7.49 -31.41 8.21
C PRO A 98 -6.80 -32.33 9.20
N ILE A 99 -6.87 -33.65 9.01
CA ILE A 99 -6.22 -34.62 9.91
C ILE A 99 -4.71 -34.57 9.65
N GLU A 100 -4.28 -34.69 8.40
CA GLU A 100 -2.87 -34.59 8.01
C GLU A 100 -2.28 -33.20 8.31
N ALA A 101 -3.04 -32.12 8.05
CA ALA A 101 -2.60 -30.76 8.37
C ALA A 101 -2.35 -30.58 9.87
N ARG A 102 -3.23 -31.14 10.73
CA ARG A 102 -3.09 -31.08 12.19
C ARG A 102 -1.80 -31.76 12.68
N GLU A 103 -1.37 -32.86 12.05
CA GLU A 103 -0.11 -33.54 12.42
C GLU A 103 1.13 -32.67 12.23
N HIS A 104 1.05 -31.66 11.35
CA HIS A 104 2.12 -30.74 11.04
C HIS A 104 1.97 -29.35 11.70
N CYS A 105 0.87 -29.13 12.43
CA CYS A 105 0.62 -27.92 13.19
C CYS A 105 0.94 -28.13 14.67
N LYS A 106 1.47 -27.10 15.33
CA LYS A 106 1.59 -27.12 16.79
C LYS A 106 0.20 -27.10 17.43
N PRO A 107 0.03 -27.75 18.59
CA PRO A 107 -1.18 -27.59 19.39
C PRO A 107 -1.44 -26.11 19.68
N ILE A 108 -2.69 -25.70 19.58
CA ILE A 108 -3.10 -24.33 19.83
C ILE A 108 -3.12 -24.08 21.35
N PRO A 109 -2.45 -23.04 21.87
CA PRO A 109 -2.54 -22.68 23.28
C PRO A 109 -3.98 -22.32 23.68
N ASN A 110 -4.43 -22.76 24.86
CA ASN A 110 -5.80 -22.50 25.34
C ASN A 110 -6.10 -21.01 25.60
N ASP A 111 -5.08 -20.17 25.69
CA ASP A 111 -5.17 -18.72 25.89
C ASP A 111 -5.09 -17.92 24.57
N LEU A 112 -5.01 -18.61 23.43
CA LEU A 112 -4.93 -17.96 22.13
C LEU A 112 -6.30 -17.40 21.71
N LEU A 113 -6.36 -16.09 21.45
CA LEU A 113 -7.56 -15.39 20.95
C LEU A 113 -7.66 -15.38 19.41
N ALA A 114 -6.83 -16.15 18.73
CA ALA A 114 -6.86 -16.23 17.27
C ALA A 114 -8.13 -16.94 16.80
N THR A 115 -8.68 -16.47 15.67
CA THR A 115 -9.83 -17.08 14.98
C THR A 115 -9.40 -17.92 13.77
N HIS A 116 -8.23 -17.61 13.21
CA HIS A 116 -7.69 -18.21 12.00
C HIS A 116 -6.21 -18.59 12.15
N PHE A 117 -5.76 -19.50 11.31
CA PHE A 117 -4.34 -19.77 11.06
C PHE A 117 -4.02 -19.53 9.57
N ILE A 118 -2.74 -19.34 9.26
CA ILE A 118 -2.29 -19.17 7.86
C ILE A 118 -2.21 -20.55 7.21
N SER A 119 -3.12 -20.84 6.28
CA SER A 119 -3.15 -22.09 5.53
C SER A 119 -2.33 -22.02 4.24
N ALA A 120 -2.09 -20.83 3.70
CA ALA A 120 -1.14 -20.66 2.61
C ALA A 120 -0.52 -19.26 2.58
N VAL A 121 0.64 -19.18 1.95
CA VAL A 121 1.36 -17.93 1.68
C VAL A 121 1.72 -17.90 0.21
N SER A 122 1.24 -16.89 -0.50
CA SER A 122 1.64 -16.63 -1.89
C SER A 122 2.81 -15.65 -1.91
N PHE A 123 3.78 -15.93 -2.78
CA PHE A 123 5.03 -15.18 -2.91
C PHE A 123 5.12 -14.55 -4.30
N GLY A 124 5.61 -13.32 -4.33
CA GLY A 124 5.82 -12.60 -5.57
C GLY A 124 6.20 -11.14 -5.39
N ILE A 125 5.77 -10.30 -6.33
CA ILE A 125 6.03 -8.86 -6.38
C ILE A 125 4.70 -8.12 -6.33
N ASP A 126 4.57 -7.22 -5.38
CA ASP A 126 3.47 -6.27 -5.28
C ASP A 126 4.05 -4.87 -5.13
N ILE A 127 3.75 -3.99 -6.08
CA ILE A 127 4.28 -2.64 -6.14
C ILE A 127 3.25 -1.65 -6.66
N VAL A 128 3.10 -0.55 -5.94
CA VAL A 128 2.41 0.65 -6.38
C VAL A 128 3.44 1.76 -6.61
N ILE A 129 3.37 2.36 -7.79
CA ILE A 129 4.23 3.45 -8.22
C ILE A 129 3.35 4.67 -8.46
N VAL A 130 3.61 5.74 -7.73
CA VAL A 130 2.98 7.04 -7.94
C VAL A 130 3.97 7.96 -8.64
N LEU A 131 3.61 8.45 -9.81
CA LEU A 131 4.42 9.29 -10.68
C LEU A 131 3.81 10.68 -10.75
N GLN A 132 4.63 11.71 -10.56
CA GLN A 132 4.27 13.09 -10.90
C GLN A 132 4.91 13.46 -12.23
N ILE A 133 4.07 13.90 -13.17
CA ILE A 133 4.48 14.38 -14.49
C ILE A 133 4.58 15.92 -14.42
N PRO A 134 5.49 16.57 -15.18
CA PRO A 134 5.49 18.01 -15.34
C PRO A 134 4.13 18.55 -15.78
N ASP A 135 3.73 19.69 -15.20
CA ASP A 135 2.46 20.38 -15.50
C ASP A 135 2.59 21.45 -16.59
N ASP A 136 3.77 21.56 -17.20
CA ASP A 136 4.16 22.62 -18.13
C ASP A 136 3.86 22.31 -19.62
N ASP A 137 3.68 21.04 -19.98
CA ASP A 137 3.46 20.62 -21.37
C ASP A 137 2.55 19.38 -21.49
N ASP A 138 1.30 19.59 -21.90
CA ASP A 138 0.31 18.52 -22.11
C ASP A 138 0.75 17.51 -23.20
N GLN A 139 1.60 17.89 -24.17
CA GLN A 139 2.13 16.94 -25.16
C GLN A 139 3.14 15.98 -24.55
N ILE A 140 3.92 16.43 -23.56
CA ILE A 140 4.83 15.56 -22.80
C ILE A 140 4.01 14.58 -21.97
N VAL A 141 2.93 15.04 -21.33
CA VAL A 141 2.01 14.20 -20.57
C VAL A 141 1.43 13.08 -21.45
N GLU A 142 0.88 13.43 -22.62
CA GLU A 142 0.30 12.45 -23.55
C GLU A 142 1.34 11.41 -24.02
N ARG A 143 2.57 11.85 -24.30
CA ARG A 143 3.66 10.94 -24.67
C ARG A 143 4.03 10.01 -23.53
N ILE A 144 4.14 10.51 -22.30
CA ILE A 144 4.41 9.67 -21.13
C ILE A 144 3.30 8.65 -20.97
N ASP A 145 2.03 9.04 -21.09
CA ASP A 145 0.89 8.12 -20.99
C ASP A 145 0.94 6.99 -22.02
N ILE A 146 1.34 7.30 -23.26
CA ILE A 146 1.54 6.29 -24.30
C ILE A 146 2.64 5.31 -23.89
N VAL A 147 3.76 5.80 -23.34
CA VAL A 147 4.89 4.95 -22.92
C VAL A 147 4.52 4.09 -21.71
N LEU A 148 3.82 4.66 -20.72
CA LEU A 148 3.35 3.93 -19.55
C LEU A 148 2.35 2.82 -19.95
N LYS A 149 1.44 3.08 -20.90
CA LYS A 149 0.54 2.06 -21.46
C LYS A 149 1.28 0.94 -22.20
N LYS A 150 2.36 1.26 -22.92
CA LYS A 150 3.24 0.23 -23.50
C LYS A 150 3.88 -0.63 -22.41
N ILE A 151 4.43 -0.01 -21.36
CA ILE A 151 5.06 -0.73 -20.24
C ILE A 151 4.04 -1.62 -19.51
N GLN A 152 2.85 -1.09 -19.25
CA GLN A 152 1.74 -1.85 -18.66
C GLN A 152 1.45 -3.12 -19.47
N SER A 153 1.36 -3.00 -20.80
CA SER A 153 1.11 -4.16 -21.68
C SER A 153 2.23 -5.21 -21.61
N GLN A 154 3.49 -4.78 -21.47
CA GLN A 154 4.65 -5.67 -21.34
C GLN A 154 4.70 -6.40 -20.01
N TRP A 155 4.28 -5.72 -18.93
CA TRP A 155 4.23 -6.32 -17.60
C TRP A 155 3.05 -7.29 -17.47
N LYS A 156 1.92 -7.05 -18.15
CA LYS A 156 0.81 -8.04 -18.25
C LYS A 156 1.19 -9.26 -19.07
N ASN A 157 1.80 -9.06 -20.24
CA ASN A 157 2.08 -10.12 -21.20
C ASN A 157 3.57 -10.49 -21.23
N SER A 158 3.94 -11.57 -20.54
CA SER A 158 5.31 -12.09 -20.52
C SER A 158 5.89 -12.47 -21.88
N ASN A 159 5.03 -12.64 -22.89
CA ASN A 159 5.39 -13.08 -24.25
C ASN A 159 5.61 -11.93 -25.24
N ASP A 160 5.44 -10.66 -24.82
CA ASP A 160 5.59 -9.51 -25.72
C ASP A 160 7.07 -9.07 -25.75
N ILE A 161 7.88 -9.81 -26.51
CA ILE A 161 9.34 -9.71 -26.52
C ILE A 161 9.85 -8.40 -27.19
N PHE A 162 9.01 -7.60 -27.87
CA PHE A 162 9.53 -6.64 -28.86
C PHE A 162 8.87 -5.25 -28.96
N ARG A 163 8.50 -4.61 -27.85
CA ARG A 163 8.30 -3.13 -27.86
C ARG A 163 9.36 -2.41 -27.06
N SER A 164 10.61 -2.40 -27.55
CA SER A 164 11.67 -1.63 -26.89
C SER A 164 11.20 -0.21 -26.59
N ILE A 165 11.25 0.18 -25.31
CA ILE A 165 10.99 1.55 -24.88
C ILE A 165 12.25 2.43 -25.00
N GLU A 166 13.35 1.91 -25.55
CA GLU A 166 14.65 2.63 -25.61
C GLU A 166 14.53 3.99 -26.30
N ASN A 167 13.71 4.07 -27.35
CA ASN A 167 13.46 5.33 -28.08
C ASN A 167 12.58 6.32 -27.28
N ASP A 168 11.91 5.83 -26.24
CA ASP A 168 10.94 6.56 -25.42
C ASP A 168 11.50 6.93 -24.03
N ILE A 169 12.71 6.49 -23.66
CA ILE A 169 13.33 6.71 -22.34
C ILE A 169 13.40 8.19 -21.98
N ASN A 170 13.72 9.05 -22.95
CA ASN A 170 13.85 10.50 -22.74
C ASN A 170 12.56 11.15 -22.22
N PHE A 171 11.39 10.54 -22.45
CA PHE A 171 10.13 11.03 -21.89
C PHE A 171 9.96 10.61 -20.44
N LEU A 172 10.42 9.42 -20.06
CA LEU A 172 10.38 8.92 -18.69
C LEU A 172 11.33 9.68 -17.76
N GLU A 173 12.44 10.18 -18.29
CA GLU A 173 13.38 11.04 -17.54
C GLU A 173 12.76 12.38 -17.10
N LYS A 174 11.65 12.80 -17.73
CA LYS A 174 10.95 14.04 -17.38
C LYS A 174 10.02 13.90 -16.17
N ILE A 175 9.78 12.68 -15.68
CA ILE A 175 8.96 12.45 -14.49
C ILE A 175 9.61 13.17 -13.30
N THR A 176 8.88 14.08 -12.66
CA THR A 176 9.42 14.96 -11.61
C THR A 176 9.52 14.26 -10.26
N LEU A 177 8.61 13.33 -9.98
CA LEU A 177 8.58 12.57 -8.74
C LEU A 177 8.19 11.12 -9.02
N THR A 178 8.88 10.19 -8.37
CA THR A 178 8.50 8.78 -8.30
C THR A 178 8.44 8.36 -6.83
N LYS A 179 7.27 7.93 -6.36
CA LYS A 179 7.07 7.36 -5.02
C LYS A 179 6.65 5.92 -5.14
N ILE A 180 7.26 5.05 -4.34
CA ILE A 180 7.10 3.60 -4.45
C ILE A 180 6.63 3.01 -3.13
N TYR A 181 5.65 2.12 -3.22
CA TYR A 181 5.15 1.30 -2.14
C TYR A 181 5.21 -0.15 -2.58
N SER A 182 5.89 -1.03 -1.83
CA SER A 182 6.07 -2.41 -2.28
C SER A 182 6.36 -3.35 -1.11
N ASN A 183 6.01 -4.62 -1.28
CA ASN A 183 6.47 -5.69 -0.41
C ASN A 183 8.01 -5.87 -0.43
N LEU A 184 8.69 -5.40 -1.49
CA LEU A 184 10.15 -5.46 -1.61
C LEU A 184 10.82 -4.16 -1.13
N ILE A 185 11.53 -4.24 -0.01
CA ILE A 185 12.26 -3.10 0.59
C ILE A 185 13.22 -2.45 -0.41
N ARG A 186 13.87 -3.24 -1.28
CA ARG A 186 14.79 -2.71 -2.30
C ARG A 186 14.09 -1.79 -3.30
N LEU A 187 12.87 -2.13 -3.73
CA LEU A 187 12.08 -1.30 -4.63
C LEU A 187 11.70 0.02 -3.97
N THR A 188 11.37 0.04 -2.67
CA THR A 188 11.00 1.27 -1.95
C THR A 188 12.11 2.34 -1.87
N LYS A 189 13.36 1.95 -2.17
CA LYS A 189 14.52 2.85 -2.18
C LYS A 189 14.83 3.45 -3.55
N MET A 190 14.20 2.96 -4.62
CA MET A 190 14.42 3.49 -5.97
C MET A 190 13.70 4.84 -6.12
N THR A 191 14.26 5.73 -6.93
CA THR A 191 13.69 7.07 -7.18
C THR A 191 13.43 7.34 -8.65
N SER A 192 13.88 6.45 -9.54
CA SER A 192 13.68 6.56 -10.98
C SER A 192 12.75 5.47 -11.48
N PHE A 193 11.71 5.86 -12.23
CA PHE A 193 10.82 4.90 -12.87
C PHE A 193 11.55 3.95 -13.83
N ILE A 194 12.62 4.42 -14.48
CA ILE A 194 13.44 3.60 -15.39
C ILE A 194 14.13 2.47 -14.61
N GLU A 195 14.64 2.75 -13.41
CA GLU A 195 15.27 1.73 -12.56
C GLU A 195 14.26 0.66 -12.16
N ILE A 196 13.04 1.06 -11.81
CA ILE A 196 11.95 0.13 -11.47
C ILE A 196 11.60 -0.74 -12.67
N TYR A 197 11.45 -0.14 -13.85
CA TYR A 197 11.16 -0.86 -15.08
C TYR A 197 12.22 -1.91 -15.41
N GLN A 198 13.50 -1.54 -15.31
CA GLN A 198 14.59 -2.47 -15.51
C GLN A 198 14.60 -3.57 -14.45
N PHE A 199 14.30 -3.24 -13.19
CA PHE A 199 14.25 -4.21 -12.10
C PHE A 199 13.14 -5.25 -12.34
N ILE A 200 11.90 -4.81 -12.62
CA ILE A 200 10.76 -5.71 -12.84
C ILE A 200 11.06 -6.62 -14.03
N ASN A 201 11.55 -6.07 -15.15
CA ASN A 201 11.82 -6.90 -16.33
C ASN A 201 12.94 -7.92 -16.13
N ARG A 202 13.97 -7.59 -15.34
CA ARG A 202 15.05 -8.53 -15.01
C ARG A 202 14.62 -9.59 -14.01
N ASN A 203 13.72 -9.26 -13.08
CA ASN A 203 13.43 -10.10 -11.91
C ASN A 203 12.03 -10.74 -11.91
N LYS A 204 11.18 -10.47 -12.90
CA LYS A 204 9.84 -11.10 -13.03
C LYS A 204 9.86 -12.63 -13.18
N GLN A 205 11.03 -13.24 -13.31
CA GLN A 205 11.24 -14.69 -13.33
C GLN A 205 12.24 -15.17 -12.27
N ASN A 206 12.75 -14.28 -11.40
CA ASN A 206 13.79 -14.59 -10.42
C ASN A 206 13.17 -14.88 -9.05
N ILE A 207 13.06 -16.17 -8.71
CA ILE A 207 12.41 -16.66 -7.48
C ILE A 207 13.04 -16.08 -6.21
N ASN A 208 14.36 -15.83 -6.22
CA ASN A 208 15.10 -15.37 -5.05
C ASN A 208 14.75 -13.95 -4.61
N GLU A 209 14.07 -13.18 -5.46
CA GLU A 209 13.66 -11.80 -5.18
C GLU A 209 12.21 -11.71 -4.66
N TYR A 210 11.48 -12.83 -4.60
CA TYR A 210 10.07 -12.82 -4.20
C TYR A 210 9.89 -12.84 -2.68
N CYS A 211 8.95 -12.03 -2.20
CA CYS A 211 8.55 -11.96 -0.81
C CYS A 211 7.06 -12.31 -0.67
N PRO A 212 6.57 -12.62 0.55
CA PRO A 212 5.14 -12.80 0.78
C PRO A 212 4.33 -11.60 0.27
N ILE A 213 3.21 -11.87 -0.39
CA ILE A 213 2.27 -10.87 -0.91
C ILE A 213 0.82 -11.13 -0.49
N GLU A 214 0.45 -12.39 -0.26
CA GLU A 214 -0.90 -12.79 0.11
C GLU A 214 -0.82 -13.89 1.19
N TYR A 215 -1.66 -13.78 2.21
CA TYR A 215 -1.83 -14.78 3.25
C TYR A 215 -3.25 -15.32 3.17
N ILE A 216 -3.39 -16.62 2.94
CA ILE A 216 -4.68 -17.29 2.94
C ILE A 216 -4.93 -17.79 4.36
N LEU A 217 -6.02 -17.32 4.95
CA LEU A 217 -6.42 -17.63 6.31
C LEU A 217 -7.52 -18.70 6.30
N GLN A 218 -7.42 -19.65 7.21
CA GLN A 218 -8.43 -20.68 7.41
C GLN A 218 -8.86 -20.73 8.88
N PRO A 219 -10.15 -20.94 9.18
CA PRO A 219 -10.62 -20.97 10.55
C PRO A 219 -9.96 -22.08 11.36
N ILE A 220 -9.61 -21.80 12.61
CA ILE A 220 -9.05 -22.81 13.52
C ILE A 220 -10.01 -23.99 13.71
N GLU A 221 -11.31 -23.73 13.67
CA GLU A 221 -12.38 -24.73 13.72
C GLU A 221 -12.23 -25.81 12.65
N TRP A 222 -11.62 -25.50 11.50
CA TRP A 222 -11.35 -26.49 10.46
C TRP A 222 -10.30 -27.51 10.89
N LEU A 223 -9.22 -27.07 11.57
CA LEU A 223 -8.24 -27.98 12.17
C LEU A 223 -8.81 -28.69 13.39
N TYR A 224 -9.68 -28.04 14.17
CA TYR A 224 -10.21 -28.55 15.45
C TYR A 224 -11.73 -28.42 15.58
N PRO A 225 -12.51 -29.24 14.84
CA PRO A 225 -13.97 -29.12 14.79
C PRO A 225 -14.66 -29.44 16.13
N ASP A 226 -14.07 -30.28 16.97
CA ASP A 226 -14.66 -30.66 18.26
C ASP A 226 -14.51 -29.57 19.34
N THR A 227 -13.79 -28.49 19.04
CA THR A 227 -13.45 -27.43 19.99
C THR A 227 -14.07 -26.07 19.66
N VAL A 228 -15.05 -26.03 18.74
CA VAL A 228 -15.70 -24.80 18.27
C VAL A 228 -16.20 -23.90 19.42
N SER A 229 -16.71 -24.48 20.50
CA SER A 229 -17.20 -23.70 21.66
C SER A 229 -16.10 -23.04 22.52
N LEU A 230 -14.83 -23.39 22.30
CA LEU A 230 -13.70 -22.89 23.09
C LEU A 230 -13.01 -21.69 22.45
N TYR A 231 -13.23 -21.45 21.16
CA TYR A 231 -12.53 -20.41 20.40
C TYR A 231 -13.47 -19.29 19.96
N PRO A 232 -12.98 -18.04 19.88
CA PRO A 232 -13.77 -16.95 19.31
C PRO A 232 -14.08 -17.21 17.83
N SER A 233 -15.30 -16.91 17.41
CA SER A 233 -15.67 -16.93 15.99
C SER A 233 -15.50 -15.55 15.36
N TYR A 234 -15.02 -15.52 14.12
CA TYR A 234 -14.93 -14.29 13.35
C TYR A 234 -16.31 -13.85 12.85
N LEU A 235 -16.59 -12.56 12.96
CA LEU A 235 -17.79 -11.93 12.42
C LEU A 235 -17.35 -10.81 11.48
N SER A 236 -17.64 -10.96 10.19
CA SER A 236 -17.43 -9.90 9.21
C SER A 236 -18.45 -8.79 9.38
N PHE A 237 -18.06 -7.56 9.05
CA PHE A 237 -18.99 -6.44 9.00
C PHE A 237 -19.73 -6.40 7.66
N ASP A 238 -20.99 -5.97 7.65
CA ASP A 238 -21.68 -5.71 6.38
C ASP A 238 -20.99 -4.58 5.62
N GLU A 239 -20.85 -4.77 4.30
CA GLU A 239 -20.17 -3.85 3.39
C GLU A 239 -20.71 -2.42 3.48
N ILE A 240 -22.01 -2.25 3.71
CA ILE A 240 -22.65 -0.93 3.86
C ILE A 240 -22.08 -0.15 5.05
N TYR A 241 -21.76 -0.82 6.16
CA TYR A 241 -21.16 -0.16 7.32
C TYR A 241 -19.68 0.12 7.10
N ILE A 242 -18.99 -0.78 6.40
CA ILE A 242 -17.58 -0.62 6.02
C ILE A 242 -17.42 0.62 5.14
N ASP A 243 -18.18 0.74 4.05
CA ASP A 243 -18.08 1.87 3.13
C ASP A 243 -18.34 3.22 3.83
N LYS A 244 -19.31 3.27 4.76
CA LYS A 244 -19.58 4.47 5.56
C LYS A 244 -18.42 4.83 6.48
N LEU A 245 -17.86 3.82 7.16
CA LEU A 245 -16.73 4.01 8.07
C LEU A 245 -15.49 4.46 7.30
N GLU A 246 -15.19 3.80 6.18
CA GLU A 246 -14.07 4.13 5.29
C GLU A 246 -14.13 5.58 4.83
N LYS A 247 -15.29 6.03 4.35
CA LYS A 247 -15.48 7.41 3.91
C LYS A 247 -15.08 8.41 5.00
N HIS A 248 -15.60 8.24 6.22
CA HIS A 248 -15.29 9.15 7.33
C HIS A 248 -13.83 9.07 7.78
N LEU A 249 -13.24 7.86 7.82
CA LEU A 249 -11.84 7.71 8.20
C LEU A 249 -10.89 8.33 7.17
N ILE A 250 -11.22 8.24 5.87
CA ILE A 250 -10.47 8.88 4.79
C ILE A 250 -10.57 10.40 4.89
N GLU A 251 -11.77 10.95 5.12
CA GLU A 251 -11.97 12.39 5.35
C GLU A 251 -11.09 12.89 6.51
N ILE A 252 -11.09 12.17 7.63
CA ILE A 252 -10.26 12.48 8.80
C ILE A 252 -8.77 12.42 8.43
N LEU A 253 -8.33 11.38 7.73
CA LEU A 253 -6.93 11.22 7.33
C LEU A 253 -6.47 12.33 6.40
N ASN A 254 -7.29 12.69 5.41
CA ASN A 254 -6.99 13.77 4.47
C ASN A 254 -6.92 15.12 5.20
N PHE A 255 -7.81 15.36 6.16
CA PHE A 255 -7.71 16.54 7.02
C PHE A 255 -6.39 16.59 7.80
N TYR A 256 -5.99 15.47 8.43
CA TYR A 256 -4.71 15.41 9.16
C TYR A 256 -3.48 15.68 8.26
N LYS A 257 -3.52 15.25 7.00
CA LYS A 257 -2.42 15.49 6.05
C LYS A 257 -2.27 16.96 5.66
N GLN A 258 -3.35 17.75 5.74
CA GLN A 258 -3.33 19.18 5.43
C GLN A 258 -2.85 20.03 6.61
N ILE A 259 -2.79 19.47 7.83
CA ILE A 259 -2.39 20.22 9.03
C ILE A 259 -1.00 20.85 8.90
N PRO A 260 0.06 20.16 8.41
CA PRO A 260 1.37 20.77 8.23
C PRO A 260 1.33 22.01 7.32
N ASP A 261 0.66 21.93 6.17
CA ASP A 261 0.55 23.05 5.22
C ASP A 261 -0.24 24.22 5.82
N LEU A 262 -1.31 23.92 6.57
CA LEU A 262 -2.08 24.92 7.31
C LEU A 262 -1.23 25.59 8.39
N LEU A 263 -0.48 24.81 9.17
CA LEU A 263 0.42 25.34 10.19
C LEU A 263 1.53 26.20 9.57
N GLU A 264 2.08 25.78 8.44
CA GLU A 264 3.08 26.57 7.70
C GLU A 264 2.47 27.88 7.18
N TYR A 265 1.30 27.83 6.54
CA TYR A 265 0.56 29.00 6.10
C TYR A 265 0.29 29.99 7.25
N TYR A 266 -0.24 29.51 8.37
CA TYR A 266 -0.51 30.34 9.54
C TYR A 266 0.77 30.86 10.19
N SER A 267 1.86 30.07 10.22
CA SER A 267 3.15 30.53 10.73
C SER A 267 3.75 31.64 9.85
N ASN A 268 3.57 31.55 8.54
CA ASN A 268 4.10 32.52 7.58
C ASN A 268 3.24 33.79 7.46
N GLN A 269 1.96 33.75 7.83
CA GLN A 269 1.09 34.93 7.83
C GLN A 269 0.95 35.59 9.21
N ILE A 270 0.72 34.81 10.27
CA ILE A 270 0.40 35.35 11.58
C ILE A 270 1.65 35.79 12.34
N LEU A 271 2.76 35.05 12.22
CA LEU A 271 3.96 35.36 12.99
C LEU A 271 4.61 36.69 12.55
N PRO A 272 4.72 37.01 11.24
CA PRO A 272 5.21 38.31 10.80
C PRO A 272 4.30 39.45 11.23
N ASP A 273 2.97 39.34 11.03
CA ASP A 273 2.00 40.37 11.41
C ASP A 273 1.98 40.61 12.93
N TYR A 274 2.10 39.54 13.73
CA TYR A 274 2.17 39.64 15.18
C TYR A 274 3.49 40.26 15.64
N LEU A 275 4.63 39.88 15.05
CA LEU A 275 5.94 40.48 15.35
C LEU A 275 6.03 41.94 14.93
N GLU A 276 5.45 42.29 13.78
CA GLU A 276 5.39 43.66 13.28
C GLU A 276 4.54 44.54 14.19
N LYS A 277 3.39 44.03 14.64
CA LYS A 277 2.54 44.72 15.64
C LYS A 277 3.29 44.89 16.98
N LEU A 278 3.97 43.85 17.45
CA LEU A 278 4.76 43.92 18.68
C LEU A 278 5.91 44.95 18.58
N LEU A 279 6.57 45.03 17.42
CA LEU A 279 7.62 46.02 17.15
C LEU A 279 7.08 47.45 17.10
N VAL A 280 5.90 47.65 16.52
CA VAL A 280 5.22 48.96 16.52
C VAL A 280 4.83 49.36 17.95
N ASP A 281 4.29 48.44 18.73
CA ASP A 281 3.89 48.69 20.12
C ASP A 281 5.12 49.04 21.00
N ILE A 282 6.22 48.28 20.87
CA ILE A 282 7.49 48.58 21.56
C ILE A 282 8.04 49.95 21.13
N LYS A 283 7.98 50.30 19.85
CA LYS A 283 8.45 51.59 19.34
C LYS A 283 7.61 52.75 19.86
N ASN A 284 6.28 52.56 19.97
CA ASN A 284 5.38 53.57 20.53
C ASN A 284 5.60 53.76 22.03
N GLU A 285 5.78 52.68 22.80
CA GLU A 285 6.16 52.75 24.22
C GLU A 285 7.51 53.44 24.40
N TRP A 286 8.53 53.08 23.61
CA TRP A 286 9.85 53.70 23.68
C TRP A 286 9.82 55.21 23.40
N ASN A 287 9.06 55.65 22.40
CA ASN A 287 8.90 57.07 22.09
C ASN A 287 8.14 57.82 23.20
N SER A 288 7.21 57.17 23.89
CA SER A 288 6.48 57.77 25.03
C SER A 288 7.36 57.94 26.28
N LEU A 289 8.46 57.19 26.37
CA LEU A 289 9.43 57.25 27.46
C LEU A 289 10.57 58.27 27.23
N GLN A 290 10.63 58.92 26.05
CA GLN A 290 11.64 59.93 25.70
C GLN A 290 11.22 61.39 26.01
N ILE A 291 10.36 61.60 27.02
CA ILE A 291 9.99 62.93 27.55
C ILE A 291 10.92 63.32 28.70
#